data_AF-A0A4Y2VIC6-F1
#
_entry.id   AF-A0A4Y2VIC6-F1
#
_cell.length_a   1.000
_cell.length_b   1.000
_cell.length_c   1.000
_cell.angle_alpha   90.00
_cell.angle_beta   90.00
_cell.angle_gamma   90.00
#
_symmetry.space_group_name_H-M   'P 1'
#
loop_
_entity.id
_entity.type
_entity.pdbx_description
1 polymer ?
#
loop_
_entity_poly.entity_id
_entity_poly.type
_entity_poly.pdbx_seq_one_letter_code
_entity_poly.pdbx_strand_id
1 'polypeptide(L)'
;MGFITENIVKQLVKKKDSYLKGAFNVKSESRSFVTKLLCHLTRKCPINYALVRNSSCFDPRKMASQPENCVKSLKQLLMHLSQKKIVLDTDCDGIIFQYKNFLQNIVNMYPSAFQTFKPNTRLDIFFNEYMSKSVKDNKIWPVMKIIFALSHGQASIERGFLTNKKIEVENMAQESYVARCIVCDAIKSYGEILNTPISNEMRKFVFAARQKYMLHLEEKKKTKINEGISNKRSSFQMRWIISKLKDSVWKQMFPLWIKHMKISLRKQNKRKIFHCL
;
A
#
# COMPACT_ATOMS: atom_id res chain seq x y z
N MET A 1 27.71 -61.82 -11.83
CA MET A 1 27.87 -60.35 -11.89
C MET A 1 29.13 -59.99 -11.13
N GLY A 2 29.97 -59.09 -11.64
CA GLY A 2 31.21 -58.70 -10.95
C GLY A 2 30.93 -57.71 -9.80
N PHE A 3 31.77 -57.72 -8.77
CA PHE A 3 31.68 -56.86 -7.57
C PHE A 3 31.48 -55.37 -7.89
N ILE A 4 32.17 -54.88 -8.93
CA ILE A 4 32.09 -53.49 -9.39
C ILE A 4 30.68 -53.18 -9.94
N THR A 5 30.12 -54.09 -10.74
CA THR A 5 28.79 -53.93 -11.34
C THR A 5 27.70 -53.88 -10.27
N GLU A 6 27.77 -54.72 -9.24
CA GLU A 6 26.81 -54.72 -8.14
C GLU A 6 26.85 -53.43 -7.31
N ASN A 7 28.03 -52.87 -7.10
CA ASN A 7 28.17 -51.62 -6.37
C ASN A 7 27.60 -50.43 -7.15
N ILE A 8 27.83 -50.39 -8.47
CA ILE A 8 27.26 -49.36 -9.36
C ILE A 8 25.73 -49.44 -9.37
N VAL A 9 25.15 -50.64 -9.47
CA VAL A 9 23.69 -50.83 -9.45
C VAL A 9 23.10 -50.35 -8.11
N LYS A 10 23.72 -50.69 -6.97
CA LYS A 10 23.28 -50.23 -5.64
C LYS A 10 23.32 -48.69 -5.52
N GLN A 11 24.31 -48.03 -6.08
CA GLN A 11 24.39 -46.57 -6.07
C GLN A 11 23.31 -45.92 -6.96
N LEU A 12 23.04 -46.47 -8.15
CA LEU A 12 22.01 -45.95 -9.05
C LEU A 12 20.60 -46.10 -8.48
N VAL A 13 20.29 -47.23 -7.83
CA VAL A 13 19.01 -47.45 -7.14
C VAL A 13 18.82 -46.43 -6.02
N LYS A 14 19.83 -46.26 -5.13
CA LYS A 14 19.78 -45.25 -4.06
C LYS A 14 19.56 -43.83 -4.61
N LYS A 15 20.24 -43.48 -5.71
CA LYS A 15 20.11 -42.15 -6.33
C LYS A 15 18.71 -41.94 -6.91
N LYS A 16 18.15 -42.94 -7.59
CA LYS A 16 16.78 -42.91 -8.13
C LYS A 16 15.73 -42.79 -7.01
N ASP A 17 15.87 -43.54 -5.92
CA ASP A 17 14.97 -43.45 -4.77
C ASP A 17 15.04 -42.09 -4.08
N SER A 18 16.25 -41.52 -3.95
CA SER A 18 16.43 -40.17 -3.40
C SER A 18 15.80 -39.08 -4.26
N TYR A 19 15.90 -39.21 -5.59
CA TYR A 19 15.29 -38.29 -6.54
C TYR A 19 13.77 -38.39 -6.53
N LEU A 20 13.22 -39.62 -6.55
CA LEU A 20 11.78 -39.86 -6.47
C LEU A 20 11.19 -39.32 -5.16
N LYS A 21 11.89 -39.51 -4.04
CA LYS A 21 11.52 -38.95 -2.73
C LYS A 21 11.58 -37.42 -2.73
N GLY A 22 12.61 -36.83 -3.34
CA GLY A 22 12.73 -35.38 -3.52
C GLY A 22 11.61 -34.79 -4.38
N ALA A 23 11.31 -35.41 -5.52
CA ALA A 23 10.23 -34.97 -6.41
C ALA A 23 8.84 -35.09 -5.74
N PHE A 24 8.60 -36.16 -4.98
CA PHE A 24 7.38 -36.32 -4.19
C PHE A 24 7.26 -35.24 -3.10
N ASN A 25 8.35 -34.94 -2.39
CA ASN A 25 8.40 -33.89 -1.38
C ASN A 25 8.09 -32.52 -2.00
N VAL A 26 8.76 -32.14 -3.10
CA VAL A 26 8.51 -30.86 -3.80
C VAL A 26 7.06 -30.75 -4.24
N LYS A 27 6.47 -31.82 -4.79
CA LYS A 27 5.05 -31.86 -5.17
C LYS A 27 4.13 -31.68 -3.96
N SER A 28 4.44 -32.31 -2.83
CA SER A 28 3.67 -32.19 -1.59
C SER A 28 3.77 -30.79 -0.97
N GLU A 29 4.96 -30.20 -0.97
CA GLU A 29 5.22 -28.84 -0.49
C GLU A 29 4.55 -27.80 -1.37
N SER A 30 4.60 -27.98 -2.70
CA SER A 30 3.93 -27.10 -3.65
C SER A 30 2.40 -27.12 -3.45
N ARG A 31 1.82 -28.30 -3.25
CA ARG A 31 0.39 -28.43 -2.91
C ARG A 31 0.07 -27.76 -1.58
N SER A 32 0.88 -28.01 -0.54
CA SER A 32 0.70 -27.38 0.78
C SER A 32 0.76 -25.85 0.69
N PHE A 33 1.71 -25.32 -0.09
CA PHE A 33 1.86 -23.89 -0.34
C PHE A 33 0.62 -23.32 -1.04
N VAL A 34 0.18 -23.91 -2.16
CA VAL A 34 -1.01 -23.45 -2.89
C VAL A 34 -2.25 -23.50 -1.99
N THR A 35 -2.44 -24.57 -1.22
CA THR A 35 -3.56 -24.66 -0.27
C THR A 35 -3.48 -23.56 0.79
N LYS A 36 -2.31 -23.33 1.41
CA LYS A 36 -2.12 -22.26 2.41
C LYS A 36 -2.36 -20.88 1.80
N LEU A 37 -1.87 -20.63 0.59
CA LEU A 37 -2.07 -19.38 -0.14
C LEU A 37 -3.57 -19.17 -0.42
N LEU A 38 -4.26 -20.17 -0.97
CA LEU A 38 -5.70 -20.10 -1.21
C LEU A 38 -6.48 -19.88 0.08
N CYS A 39 -6.16 -20.60 1.16
CA CYS A 39 -6.79 -20.36 2.47
C CYS A 39 -6.54 -18.93 2.96
N HIS A 40 -5.34 -18.38 2.79
CA HIS A 40 -5.01 -17.02 3.18
C HIS A 40 -5.78 -15.98 2.35
N LEU A 41 -5.76 -16.12 1.02
CA LEU A 41 -6.48 -15.26 0.09
C LEU A 41 -7.98 -15.30 0.36
N THR A 42 -8.54 -16.51 0.55
CA THR A 42 -9.95 -16.68 0.90
C THR A 42 -10.24 -16.00 2.23
N ARG A 43 -9.43 -16.15 3.29
CA ARG A 43 -9.65 -15.48 4.58
C ARG A 43 -9.70 -13.97 4.48
N LYS A 44 -8.84 -13.38 3.65
CA LYS A 44 -8.76 -11.92 3.41
C LYS A 44 -9.76 -11.43 2.36
N CYS A 45 -10.47 -12.33 1.69
CA CYS A 45 -11.38 -11.99 0.61
C CYS A 45 -12.49 -11.05 1.11
N PRO A 46 -12.80 -9.96 0.37
CA PRO A 46 -13.88 -9.05 0.73
C PRO A 46 -15.23 -9.76 0.98
N ILE A 47 -15.49 -10.88 0.30
CA ILE A 47 -16.72 -11.68 0.45
C ILE A 47 -16.86 -12.33 1.84
N ASN A 48 -15.81 -12.36 2.66
CA ASN A 48 -15.94 -12.85 4.04
C ASN A 48 -16.55 -11.81 4.97
N TYR A 49 -16.51 -10.53 4.60
CA TYR A 49 -17.15 -9.49 5.40
C TYR A 49 -18.65 -9.49 5.12
N ALA A 50 -19.44 -9.63 6.19
CA ALA A 50 -20.90 -9.66 6.09
C ALA A 50 -21.46 -8.42 5.39
N LEU A 51 -20.86 -7.24 5.62
CA LEU A 51 -21.21 -6.00 4.94
C LEU A 51 -21.13 -6.11 3.40
N VAL A 52 -20.03 -6.68 2.89
CA VAL A 52 -19.77 -6.83 1.44
C VAL A 52 -20.65 -7.93 0.82
N ARG A 53 -20.94 -9.01 1.56
CA ARG A 53 -21.88 -10.03 1.07
C ARG A 53 -23.28 -9.44 0.90
N ASN A 54 -23.72 -8.73 1.93
CA ASN A 54 -25.07 -8.19 2.00
C ASN A 54 -25.27 -6.97 1.08
N SER A 55 -24.21 -6.23 0.73
CA SER A 55 -24.29 -5.12 -0.24
C SER A 55 -24.69 -5.56 -1.65
N SER A 56 -24.62 -6.85 -1.95
CA SER A 56 -25.14 -7.39 -3.22
C SER A 56 -26.65 -7.23 -3.38
N CYS A 57 -27.38 -6.84 -2.32
CA CYS A 57 -28.77 -6.39 -2.46
C CYS A 57 -28.92 -5.24 -3.45
N PHE A 58 -27.89 -4.41 -3.64
CA PHE A 58 -27.88 -3.30 -4.60
C PHE A 58 -27.38 -3.68 -6.00
N ASP A 59 -27.27 -4.97 -6.33
CA ASP A 59 -27.06 -5.40 -7.73
C ASP A 59 -28.41 -5.32 -8.48
N PRO A 60 -28.54 -4.47 -9.52
CA PRO A 60 -29.79 -4.32 -10.26
C PRO A 60 -30.35 -5.65 -10.79
N ARG A 61 -29.48 -6.58 -11.20
CA ARG A 61 -29.90 -7.88 -11.72
C ARG A 61 -30.49 -8.77 -10.64
N LYS A 62 -29.96 -8.70 -9.42
CA LYS A 62 -30.49 -9.43 -8.27
C LYS A 62 -31.79 -8.82 -7.76
N MET A 63 -31.92 -7.50 -7.81
CA MET A 63 -33.16 -6.82 -7.47
C MET A 63 -34.32 -7.29 -8.37
N ALA A 64 -34.08 -7.46 -9.67
CA ALA A 64 -35.09 -7.93 -10.61
C ALA A 64 -35.37 -9.43 -10.53
N SER A 65 -34.36 -10.26 -10.27
CA SER A 65 -34.51 -11.73 -10.26
C SER A 65 -34.87 -12.32 -8.89
N GLN A 66 -34.40 -11.71 -7.80
CA GLN A 66 -34.52 -12.24 -6.45
C GLN A 66 -34.79 -11.12 -5.41
N PRO A 67 -35.91 -10.39 -5.54
CA PRO A 67 -36.22 -9.24 -4.68
C PRO A 67 -36.27 -9.60 -3.19
N GLU A 68 -36.87 -10.73 -2.83
CA GLU A 68 -36.98 -11.19 -1.43
C GLU A 68 -35.62 -11.44 -0.77
N ASN A 69 -34.68 -12.03 -1.53
CA ASN A 69 -33.32 -12.25 -1.04
C ASN A 69 -32.57 -10.91 -0.84
N CYS A 70 -32.84 -9.93 -1.71
CA CYS A 70 -32.29 -8.60 -1.56
C CYS A 70 -32.82 -7.90 -0.31
N VAL A 71 -34.11 -8.05 0.02
CA VAL A 71 -34.69 -7.51 1.27
C VAL A 71 -34.05 -8.17 2.50
N LYS A 72 -33.88 -9.50 2.51
CA LYS A 72 -33.18 -10.20 3.60
C LYS A 72 -31.75 -9.71 3.77
N SER A 73 -31.03 -9.53 2.66
CA SER A 73 -29.67 -9.02 2.65
C SER A 73 -29.59 -7.58 3.17
N LEU A 74 -30.54 -6.72 2.77
CA LEU A 74 -30.63 -5.35 3.29
C LEU A 74 -30.87 -5.32 4.81
N LYS A 75 -31.73 -6.19 5.34
CA LYS A 75 -31.93 -6.30 6.80
C LYS A 75 -30.62 -6.60 7.53
N GLN A 76 -29.86 -7.58 7.03
CA GLN A 76 -28.55 -7.92 7.59
C GLN A 76 -27.55 -6.77 7.48
N LEU A 77 -27.58 -6.02 6.38
CA LEU A 77 -26.76 -4.84 6.18
C LEU A 77 -27.10 -3.73 7.18
N LEU A 78 -28.39 -3.44 7.38
CA LEU A 78 -28.86 -2.42 8.31
C LEU A 78 -28.53 -2.78 9.76
N MET A 79 -28.65 -4.06 10.16
CA MET A 79 -28.21 -4.50 11.49
C MET A 79 -26.73 -4.16 11.74
N HIS A 80 -25.85 -4.39 10.76
CA HIS A 80 -24.44 -4.02 10.89
C HIS A 80 -24.21 -2.50 10.93
N LEU A 81 -24.93 -1.73 10.10
CA LEU A 81 -24.82 -0.27 10.11
C LEU A 81 -25.33 0.33 11.42
N SER A 82 -26.40 -0.22 11.98
CA SER A 82 -26.95 0.22 13.27
C SER A 82 -26.03 -0.12 14.45
N GLN A 83 -25.46 -1.33 14.49
CA GLN A 83 -24.44 -1.70 15.49
C GLN A 83 -23.26 -0.71 15.52
N LYS A 84 -22.95 -0.07 14.38
CA LYS A 84 -21.91 0.93 14.24
C LYS A 84 -22.41 2.37 14.37
N LYS A 85 -23.69 2.57 14.71
CA LYS A 85 -24.37 3.87 14.86
C LYS A 85 -24.29 4.73 13.60
N ILE A 86 -24.19 4.10 12.43
CA ILE A 86 -24.20 4.79 11.12
C ILE A 86 -25.65 5.09 10.70
N VAL A 87 -26.58 4.19 11.03
CA VAL A 87 -28.02 4.34 10.84
C VAL A 87 -28.70 4.15 12.19
N LEU A 88 -29.73 4.93 12.49
CA LEU A 88 -30.51 4.79 13.72
C LEU A 88 -31.43 3.57 13.65
N ASP A 89 -31.54 2.81 14.75
CA ASP A 89 -32.45 1.65 14.84
C ASP A 89 -33.90 2.02 14.49
N THR A 90 -34.34 3.21 14.91
CA THR A 90 -35.69 3.73 14.65
C THR A 90 -35.99 3.96 13.17
N ASP A 91 -34.96 4.12 12.34
CA ASP A 91 -35.11 4.35 10.90
C ASP A 91 -35.06 3.05 10.09
N CYS A 92 -34.58 1.94 10.66
CA CYS A 92 -34.33 0.71 9.92
C CYS A 92 -35.61 0.15 9.27
N ASP A 93 -36.72 0.08 9.99
CA ASP A 93 -37.99 -0.43 9.45
C ASP A 93 -38.54 0.46 8.33
N GLY A 94 -38.42 1.79 8.49
CA GLY A 94 -38.79 2.75 7.45
C GLY A 94 -37.95 2.59 6.18
N ILE A 95 -36.64 2.37 6.33
CA ILE A 95 -35.73 2.14 5.20
C ILE A 95 -36.07 0.81 4.50
N ILE A 96 -36.35 -0.25 5.24
CA ILE A 96 -36.75 -1.55 4.67
C ILE A 96 -38.06 -1.41 3.89
N PHE A 97 -39.04 -0.68 4.43
CA PHE A 97 -40.31 -0.42 3.76
C PHE A 97 -40.11 0.36 2.45
N GLN A 98 -39.31 1.43 2.47
CA GLN A 98 -38.99 2.20 1.27
C GLN A 98 -38.28 1.34 0.21
N TYR A 99 -37.37 0.47 0.64
CA TYR A 99 -36.69 -0.43 -0.27
C TYR A 99 -37.64 -1.45 -0.92
N LYS A 100 -38.57 -2.02 -0.15
CA LYS A 100 -39.61 -2.91 -0.71
C LYS A 100 -40.48 -2.17 -1.73
N ASN A 101 -40.90 -0.95 -1.43
CA ASN A 101 -41.66 -0.12 -2.37
C ASN A 101 -40.85 0.19 -3.63
N PHE A 102 -39.55 0.45 -3.51
CA PHE A 102 -38.67 0.64 -4.65
C PHE A 102 -38.60 -0.60 -5.55
N LEU A 103 -38.44 -1.78 -4.97
CA LEU A 103 -38.46 -3.05 -5.72
C LEU A 103 -39.81 -3.25 -6.43
N GLN A 104 -40.92 -3.02 -5.71
CA GLN A 104 -42.26 -3.26 -6.25
C GLN A 104 -42.69 -2.24 -7.31
N ASN A 105 -42.35 -0.96 -7.15
CA ASN A 105 -42.89 0.11 -7.97
C ASN A 105 -41.93 0.55 -9.09
N ILE A 106 -40.61 0.45 -8.86
CA ILE A 106 -39.62 0.93 -9.83
C ILE A 106 -38.97 -0.23 -10.57
N VAL A 107 -38.47 -1.23 -9.85
CA VAL A 107 -37.79 -2.37 -10.48
C VAL A 107 -38.75 -3.18 -11.34
N ASN A 108 -39.97 -3.42 -10.86
CA ASN A 108 -41.00 -4.10 -11.66
C ASN A 108 -41.57 -3.23 -12.80
N MET A 109 -41.48 -1.91 -12.71
CA MET A 109 -41.90 -1.00 -13.79
C MET A 109 -40.87 -0.94 -14.91
N TYR A 110 -39.59 -1.11 -14.59
CA TYR A 110 -38.48 -1.08 -15.54
C TYR A 110 -37.62 -2.36 -15.52
N PRO A 111 -38.19 -3.57 -15.64
CA PRO A 111 -37.47 -4.82 -15.40
C PRO A 111 -36.31 -5.03 -16.39
N SER A 112 -36.47 -4.58 -17.64
CA SER A 112 -35.45 -4.68 -18.68
C SER A 112 -34.17 -3.91 -18.31
N ALA A 113 -34.28 -2.70 -17.77
CA ALA A 113 -33.14 -1.88 -17.38
C ALA A 113 -32.32 -2.52 -16.25
N PHE A 114 -33.00 -3.16 -15.30
CA PHE A 114 -32.37 -3.83 -14.16
C PHE A 114 -31.77 -5.19 -14.54
N GLN A 115 -32.45 -5.99 -15.38
CA GLN A 115 -31.97 -7.31 -15.81
C GLN A 115 -30.78 -7.21 -16.77
N THR A 116 -30.79 -6.22 -17.67
CA THR A 116 -29.73 -6.04 -18.67
C THR A 116 -28.59 -5.15 -18.20
N PHE A 117 -28.60 -4.74 -16.92
CA PHE A 117 -27.57 -3.88 -16.34
C PHE A 117 -26.17 -4.47 -16.56
N LYS A 118 -25.29 -3.66 -17.14
CA LYS A 118 -23.87 -3.99 -17.35
C LYS A 118 -23.00 -3.20 -16.38
N PRO A 119 -21.98 -3.84 -15.77
CA PRO A 119 -21.09 -3.19 -14.80
C PRO A 119 -20.15 -2.12 -15.41
N ASN A 120 -20.35 -1.74 -16.68
CA ASN A 120 -19.65 -0.63 -17.31
C ASN A 120 -20.21 0.72 -16.85
N THR A 121 -21.47 0.76 -16.42
CA THR A 121 -22.12 1.95 -15.87
C THR A 121 -21.96 1.99 -14.36
N ARG A 122 -21.59 3.15 -13.83
CA ARG A 122 -21.51 3.38 -12.38
C ARG A 122 -22.87 3.20 -11.71
N LEU A 123 -22.91 2.45 -10.59
CA LEU A 123 -24.15 2.15 -9.87
C LEU A 123 -24.83 3.42 -9.32
N ASP A 124 -24.05 4.38 -8.80
CA ASP A 124 -24.61 5.63 -8.27
C ASP A 124 -25.30 6.46 -9.36
N ILE A 125 -24.73 6.52 -10.56
CA ILE A 125 -25.34 7.19 -11.72
C ILE A 125 -26.65 6.47 -12.11
N PHE A 126 -26.59 5.15 -12.24
CA PHE A 126 -27.75 4.32 -12.59
C PHE A 126 -28.89 4.52 -11.59
N PHE A 127 -28.64 4.35 -10.28
CA PHE A 127 -29.69 4.48 -9.28
C PHE A 127 -30.20 5.91 -9.11
N ASN A 128 -29.38 6.93 -9.38
CA ASN A 128 -29.81 8.32 -9.27
C ASN A 128 -30.98 8.63 -10.22
N GLU A 129 -31.01 8.07 -11.42
CA GLU A 129 -32.10 8.25 -12.39
C GLU A 129 -33.47 7.81 -11.84
N TYR A 130 -33.46 6.75 -11.03
CA TYR A 130 -34.66 6.13 -10.46
C TYR A 130 -35.00 6.68 -9.05
N MET A 131 -33.99 7.04 -8.27
CA MET A 131 -34.16 7.52 -6.89
C MET A 131 -34.49 9.00 -6.79
N SER A 132 -34.11 9.81 -7.77
CA SER A 132 -34.46 11.24 -7.82
C SER A 132 -35.97 11.48 -7.96
N LYS A 133 -36.70 10.47 -8.43
CA LYS A 133 -38.14 10.53 -8.72
C LYS A 133 -39.00 10.03 -7.55
N SER A 134 -38.40 9.50 -6.49
CA SER A 134 -39.13 8.94 -5.34
C SER A 134 -39.35 9.96 -4.21
N VAL A 135 -40.36 9.68 -3.40
CA VAL A 135 -41.05 10.55 -2.40
C VAL A 135 -40.12 11.38 -1.50
N LYS A 136 -40.63 12.53 -1.03
CA LYS A 136 -40.02 13.58 -0.17
C LYS A 136 -39.24 13.15 1.08
N ASP A 137 -39.11 11.86 1.41
CA ASP A 137 -38.37 11.35 2.59
C ASP A 137 -37.58 10.07 2.26
N ASN A 138 -36.80 10.06 1.18
CA ASN A 138 -36.02 8.89 0.76
C ASN A 138 -34.81 8.63 1.68
N LYS A 139 -35.03 7.85 2.76
CA LYS A 139 -34.00 7.42 3.73
C LYS A 139 -33.13 6.28 3.21
N ILE A 140 -33.57 5.53 2.19
CA ILE A 140 -32.76 4.45 1.59
C ILE A 140 -31.60 5.01 0.73
N TRP A 141 -31.77 6.18 0.11
CA TRP A 141 -30.73 6.77 -0.76
C TRP A 141 -29.41 7.10 -0.03
N PRO A 142 -29.41 7.74 1.15
CA PRO A 142 -28.21 7.87 1.97
C PRO A 142 -27.50 6.54 2.27
N VAL A 143 -28.26 5.47 2.59
CA VAL A 143 -27.69 4.15 2.85
C VAL A 143 -27.00 3.59 1.60
N MET A 144 -27.63 3.71 0.43
CA MET A 144 -27.01 3.27 -0.83
C MET A 144 -25.72 4.03 -1.12
N LYS A 145 -25.70 5.35 -0.91
CA LYS A 145 -24.48 6.17 -1.07
C LYS A 145 -23.34 5.70 -0.16
N ILE A 146 -23.62 5.39 1.10
CA ILE A 146 -22.61 4.86 2.03
C ILE A 146 -22.03 3.56 1.46
N ILE A 147 -22.87 2.64 0.99
CA ILE A 147 -22.42 1.36 0.47
C ILE A 147 -21.64 1.51 -0.85
N PHE A 148 -22.07 2.39 -1.75
CA PHE A 148 -21.34 2.66 -2.98
C PHE A 148 -19.97 3.30 -2.71
N ALA A 149 -19.88 4.18 -1.70
CA ALA A 149 -18.60 4.75 -1.27
C ALA A 149 -17.62 3.68 -0.74
N LEU A 150 -18.12 2.64 -0.05
CA LEU A 150 -17.28 1.54 0.43
C LEU A 150 -16.73 0.64 -0.68
N SER A 151 -17.44 0.51 -1.81
CA SER A 151 -16.97 -0.30 -2.95
C SER A 151 -15.82 0.36 -3.73
N HIS A 152 -15.61 1.66 -3.52
CA HIS A 152 -14.41 2.36 -3.99
C HIS A 152 -13.26 2.02 -3.03
N GLY A 153 -12.75 0.80 -3.14
CA GLY A 153 -11.41 0.52 -2.68
C GLY A 153 -10.47 1.59 -3.22
N GLN A 154 -9.35 1.82 -2.51
CA GLN A 154 -8.25 2.65 -2.99
C GLN A 154 -7.81 2.36 -4.43
N ALA A 155 -8.29 1.31 -5.09
CA ALA A 155 -8.16 0.98 -6.51
C ALA A 155 -8.21 2.15 -7.51
N SER A 156 -8.98 3.24 -7.32
CA SER A 156 -8.86 4.42 -8.22
C SER A 156 -7.59 5.22 -7.95
N ILE A 157 -7.23 5.40 -6.68
CA ILE A 157 -6.00 6.07 -6.25
C ILE A 157 -4.78 5.19 -6.62
N GLU A 158 -4.90 3.87 -6.48
CA GLU A 158 -3.93 2.82 -6.88
C GLU A 158 -3.84 2.59 -8.38
N ARG A 159 -4.92 2.80 -9.15
CA ARG A 159 -4.83 2.91 -10.62
C ARG A 159 -4.08 4.17 -11.05
N GLY A 160 -4.22 5.26 -10.31
CA GLY A 160 -3.38 6.45 -10.46
C GLY A 160 -1.89 6.10 -10.29
N PHE A 161 -1.56 5.33 -9.25
CA PHE A 161 -0.21 4.82 -9.02
C PHE A 161 0.29 3.90 -10.15
N LEU A 162 -0.55 3.02 -10.72
CA LEU A 162 -0.19 2.12 -11.83
C LEU A 162 -0.04 2.83 -13.19
N THR A 163 -0.78 3.92 -13.42
CA THR A 163 -0.60 4.74 -14.63
C THR A 163 0.72 5.53 -14.54
N ASN A 164 1.06 6.01 -13.34
CA ASN A 164 2.32 6.72 -13.12
C ASN A 164 3.54 5.79 -13.13
N LYS A 165 3.36 4.48 -12.87
CA LYS A 165 4.42 3.48 -13.07
C LYS A 165 4.90 3.39 -14.53
N LYS A 166 4.06 3.74 -15.51
CA LYS A 166 4.48 3.86 -16.93
C LYS A 166 5.28 5.12 -17.23
N ILE A 167 5.17 6.14 -16.36
CA ILE A 167 5.86 7.43 -16.47
C ILE A 167 7.20 7.38 -15.71
N GLU A 168 7.29 6.47 -14.75
CA GLU A 168 8.48 6.18 -13.96
C GLU A 168 9.59 5.61 -14.86
N VAL A 169 10.72 6.33 -14.90
CA VAL A 169 11.97 5.87 -15.49
C VAL A 169 12.97 5.79 -14.35
N GLU A 170 13.80 4.74 -14.31
CA GLU A 170 14.84 4.59 -13.29
C GLU A 170 15.69 5.87 -13.20
N ASN A 171 15.99 6.30 -11.96
CA ASN A 171 16.82 7.48 -11.63
C ASN A 171 16.23 8.87 -11.97
N MET A 172 14.91 9.04 -11.96
CA MET A 172 14.28 10.35 -12.14
C MET A 172 14.20 11.16 -10.82
N ALA A 173 14.52 12.46 -10.89
CA ALA A 173 14.30 13.36 -9.76
C ALA A 173 12.79 13.61 -9.54
N GLN A 174 12.37 13.76 -8.28
CA GLN A 174 10.96 13.93 -7.90
C GLN A 174 10.26 15.05 -8.68
N GLU A 175 10.93 16.20 -8.87
CA GLU A 175 10.39 17.34 -9.62
C GLU A 175 10.11 17.00 -11.09
N SER A 176 10.99 16.21 -11.70
CA SER A 176 10.82 15.75 -13.09
C SER A 176 9.68 14.75 -13.22
N TYR A 177 9.48 13.91 -12.20
CA TYR A 177 8.36 12.97 -12.13
C TYR A 177 7.03 13.72 -12.02
N VAL A 178 6.93 14.70 -11.11
CA VAL A 178 5.73 15.54 -10.95
C VAL A 178 5.42 16.29 -12.24
N ALA A 179 6.43 16.87 -12.90
CA ALA A 179 6.24 17.58 -14.18
C ALA A 179 5.68 16.67 -15.27
N ARG A 180 6.17 15.42 -15.38
CA ARG A 180 5.64 14.45 -16.35
C ARG A 180 4.20 14.05 -16.05
N CYS A 181 3.84 13.83 -14.78
CA CYS A 181 2.46 13.55 -14.40
C CYS A 181 1.51 14.67 -14.84
N ILE A 182 1.88 15.94 -14.57
CA ILE A 182 1.08 17.11 -14.98
C ILE A 182 0.87 17.13 -16.51
N VAL A 183 1.92 16.88 -17.28
CA VAL A 183 1.84 16.84 -18.76
C VAL A 183 0.95 15.68 -19.23
N CYS A 184 1.14 14.49 -18.69
CA CYS A 184 0.34 13.32 -19.05
C CYS A 184 -1.14 13.49 -18.70
N ASP A 185 -1.44 14.08 -17.55
CA ASP A 185 -2.82 14.30 -17.13
C ASP A 185 -3.50 15.40 -17.96
N ALA A 186 -2.76 16.45 -18.33
CA ALA A 186 -3.24 17.45 -19.29
C ALA A 186 -3.58 16.79 -20.64
N ILE A 187 -2.66 15.99 -21.22
CA ILE A 187 -2.90 15.31 -22.50
C ILE A 187 -4.14 14.40 -22.42
N LYS A 188 -4.30 13.63 -21.33
CA LYS A 188 -5.49 12.79 -21.13
C LYS A 188 -6.77 13.61 -21.07
N SER A 189 -6.74 14.79 -20.45
CA SER A 189 -7.93 15.67 -20.38
C SER A 189 -8.40 16.16 -21.75
N TYR A 190 -7.48 16.28 -22.72
CA TYR A 190 -7.79 16.62 -24.11
C TYR A 190 -8.02 15.39 -25.02
N GLY A 191 -8.02 14.18 -24.46
CA GLY A 191 -8.23 12.92 -25.17
C GLY A 191 -7.00 12.43 -25.95
N GLU A 192 -6.35 13.30 -26.72
CA GLU A 192 -5.14 13.01 -27.49
C GLU A 192 -4.18 14.21 -27.55
N ILE A 193 -2.91 13.94 -27.85
CA ILE A 193 -1.86 14.95 -27.99
C ILE A 193 -2.23 15.99 -29.06
N LEU A 194 -2.77 15.53 -30.20
CA LEU A 194 -3.09 16.38 -31.34
C LEU A 194 -4.31 17.28 -31.08
N ASN A 195 -5.15 16.94 -30.09
CA ASN A 195 -6.33 17.69 -29.72
C ASN A 195 -6.04 18.78 -28.67
N THR A 196 -4.81 18.87 -28.17
CA THR A 196 -4.43 19.88 -27.18
C THR A 196 -4.14 21.23 -27.87
N PRO A 197 -4.96 22.27 -27.67
CA PRO A 197 -4.75 23.56 -28.32
C PRO A 197 -3.49 24.24 -27.77
N ILE A 198 -2.59 24.65 -28.66
CA ILE A 198 -1.36 25.36 -28.27
C ILE A 198 -1.72 26.81 -27.93
N SER A 199 -1.79 27.11 -26.64
CA SER A 199 -2.07 28.48 -26.16
C SER A 199 -0.86 29.41 -26.32
N ASN A 200 -1.12 30.72 -26.39
CA ASN A 200 -0.06 31.73 -26.40
C ASN A 200 0.78 31.73 -25.12
N GLU A 201 0.19 31.35 -23.98
CA GLU A 201 0.92 31.20 -22.72
C GLU A 201 1.92 30.05 -22.78
N MET A 202 1.55 28.89 -23.34
CA MET A 202 2.48 27.78 -23.54
C MET A 202 3.69 28.20 -24.37
N ARG A 203 3.47 29.02 -25.42
CA ARG A 203 4.58 29.57 -26.23
C ARG A 203 5.53 30.43 -25.38
N LYS A 204 4.99 31.36 -24.58
CA LYS A 204 5.80 32.19 -23.66
C LYS A 204 6.60 31.33 -22.66
N PHE A 205 5.99 30.28 -22.11
CA PHE A 205 6.67 29.35 -21.21
C PHE A 205 7.82 28.60 -21.90
N VAL A 206 7.63 28.15 -23.14
CA VAL A 206 8.69 27.49 -23.92
C VAL A 206 9.85 28.45 -24.18
N PHE A 207 9.58 29.70 -24.57
CA PHE A 207 10.63 30.70 -24.76
C PHE A 207 11.43 30.97 -23.47
N ALA A 208 10.78 30.99 -22.31
CA ALA A 208 11.44 31.20 -21.02
C ALA A 208 12.10 29.93 -20.44
N ALA A 209 11.76 28.73 -20.94
CA ALA A 209 12.18 27.46 -20.36
C ALA A 209 13.70 27.29 -20.32
N ARG A 210 14.39 27.72 -21.40
CA ARG A 210 15.85 27.66 -21.47
C ARG A 210 16.51 28.51 -20.39
N GLN A 211 16.04 29.74 -20.19
CA GLN A 211 16.57 30.65 -19.18
C GLN A 211 16.34 30.11 -17.77
N LYS A 212 15.13 29.63 -17.48
CA LYS A 212 14.80 28.99 -16.19
C LYS A 212 15.67 27.78 -15.91
N TYR A 213 15.93 26.96 -16.93
CA TYR A 213 16.83 25.81 -16.80
C TYR A 213 18.27 26.22 -16.46
N MET A 214 18.80 27.27 -17.10
CA MET A 214 20.15 27.77 -16.80
C MET A 214 20.25 28.27 -15.35
N LEU A 215 19.26 29.05 -14.89
CA LEU A 215 19.20 29.52 -13.51
C LEU A 215 19.18 28.37 -12.50
N HIS A 216 18.36 27.35 -12.76
CA HIS A 216 18.29 26.16 -11.92
C HIS A 216 19.62 25.37 -11.89
N LEU A 217 20.37 25.31 -12.98
CA LEU A 217 21.72 24.71 -12.98
C LEU A 217 22.71 25.52 -12.14
N GLU A 218 22.63 26.84 -12.17
CA GLU A 218 23.46 27.72 -11.34
C GLU A 218 23.15 27.55 -9.85
N GLU A 219 21.86 27.48 -9.49
CA GLU A 219 21.42 27.20 -8.12
C GLU A 219 21.93 25.84 -7.64
N LYS A 220 21.82 24.78 -8.48
CA LYS A 220 22.38 23.46 -8.15
C LYS A 220 23.89 23.46 -7.94
N LYS A 221 24.63 24.32 -8.62
CA LYS A 221 26.08 24.49 -8.36
C LYS A 221 26.30 25.16 -7.02
N LYS A 222 25.55 26.22 -6.70
CA LYS A 222 25.65 26.95 -5.43
C LYS A 222 25.30 26.07 -4.22
N THR A 223 24.23 25.26 -4.31
CA THR A 223 23.84 24.37 -3.21
C THR A 223 24.90 23.30 -2.93
N LYS A 224 25.46 22.67 -3.96
CA LYS A 224 26.58 21.70 -3.79
C LYS A 224 27.81 22.31 -3.12
N ILE A 225 28.16 23.54 -3.49
CA ILE A 225 29.29 24.27 -2.88
C ILE A 225 28.98 24.55 -1.40
N ASN A 226 27.78 25.04 -1.09
CA ASN A 226 27.36 25.34 0.28
C ASN A 226 27.26 24.10 1.17
N GLU A 227 26.72 23.00 0.65
CA GLU A 227 26.69 21.70 1.35
C GLU A 227 28.10 21.17 1.61
N GLY A 228 29.01 21.29 0.65
CA GLY A 228 30.42 20.93 0.82
C GLY A 228 31.11 21.74 1.91
N ILE A 229 30.82 23.04 2.00
CA ILE A 229 31.34 23.92 3.05
C ILE A 229 30.74 23.57 4.42
N SER A 230 29.43 23.32 4.48
CA SER A 230 28.72 22.92 5.71
C SER A 230 29.23 21.58 6.24
N ASN A 231 29.34 20.56 5.39
CA ASN A 231 29.85 19.25 5.77
C ASN A 231 31.31 19.31 6.25
N LYS A 232 32.16 20.13 5.63
CA LYS A 232 33.52 20.38 6.12
C LYS A 232 33.50 21.01 7.52
N ARG A 233 32.67 22.02 7.76
CA ARG A 233 32.52 22.66 9.09
C ARG A 233 32.03 21.67 10.15
N SER A 234 31.01 20.87 9.86
CA SER A 234 30.52 19.82 10.77
C SER A 234 31.59 18.77 11.07
N SER A 235 32.35 18.35 10.05
CA SER A 235 33.45 17.40 10.23
C SER A 235 34.59 17.95 11.09
N PHE A 236 34.87 19.25 10.98
CA PHE A 236 35.88 19.94 11.76
C PHE A 236 35.43 20.11 13.21
N GLN A 237 34.17 20.50 13.42
CA GLN A 237 33.56 20.66 14.73
C GLN A 237 33.50 19.32 15.48
N MET A 238 33.15 18.23 14.79
CA MET A 238 33.13 16.89 15.37
C MET A 238 34.54 16.39 15.72
N ARG A 239 35.55 16.66 14.87
CA ARG A 239 36.97 16.39 15.19
C ARG A 239 37.46 17.18 16.41
N TRP A 240 37.07 18.45 16.51
CA TRP A 240 37.44 19.31 17.64
C TRP A 240 36.84 18.80 18.96
N ILE A 241 35.57 18.38 18.97
CA ILE A 241 34.91 17.78 20.13
C ILE A 241 35.60 16.47 20.55
N ILE A 242 35.94 15.59 19.60
CA ILE A 242 36.66 14.34 19.88
C ILE A 242 38.01 14.63 20.54
N SER A 243 38.75 15.63 20.04
CA SER A 243 40.02 16.05 20.63
C SER A 243 39.86 16.49 22.10
N LYS A 244 38.85 17.32 22.38
CA LYS A 244 38.55 17.79 23.75
C LYS A 244 38.14 16.66 24.68
N LEU A 245 37.36 15.69 24.20
CA LEU A 245 37.00 14.50 24.99
C LEU A 245 38.23 13.65 25.30
N LYS A 246 39.13 13.45 24.32
CA LYS A 246 40.38 12.71 24.52
C LYS A 246 41.25 13.36 25.59
N ASP A 247 41.42 14.68 25.55
CA ASP A 247 42.15 15.43 26.57
C ASP A 247 41.52 15.29 27.97
N SER A 248 40.19 15.33 28.05
CA SER A 248 39.47 15.19 29.32
C SER A 248 39.64 13.79 29.94
N VAL A 249 39.51 12.75 29.10
CA VAL A 249 39.73 11.35 29.53
C VAL A 249 41.18 11.14 29.99
N TRP A 250 42.15 11.68 29.26
CA TRP A 250 43.56 11.62 29.66
C TRP A 250 43.79 12.30 31.02
N LYS A 251 43.21 13.48 31.27
CA LYS A 251 43.31 14.16 32.57
C LYS A 251 42.72 13.34 33.72
N GLN A 252 41.66 12.58 33.49
CA GLN A 252 41.07 11.72 34.54
C GLN A 252 41.82 10.41 34.74
N MET A 253 42.30 9.78 33.66
CA MET A 253 42.98 8.50 33.73
C MET A 253 44.43 8.62 34.22
N PHE A 254 45.11 9.71 33.89
CA PHE A 254 46.54 9.88 34.21
C PHE A 254 46.84 9.79 35.72
N PRO A 255 46.08 10.45 36.63
CA PRO A 255 46.29 10.31 38.07
C PRO A 255 46.00 8.89 38.59
N LEU A 256 44.98 8.22 38.05
CA LEU A 256 44.63 6.84 38.41
C LEU A 256 45.72 5.85 38.00
N TRP A 257 46.28 6.02 36.80
CA TRP A 257 47.37 5.22 36.30
C TRP A 257 48.64 5.41 37.14
N ILE A 258 48.99 6.65 37.49
CA ILE A 258 50.10 6.96 38.40
C ILE A 258 49.89 6.33 39.79
N LYS A 259 48.66 6.37 40.31
CA LYS A 259 48.32 5.74 41.59
C LYS A 259 48.49 4.21 41.53
N HIS A 260 48.06 3.59 40.43
CA HIS A 260 48.21 2.16 40.21
C HIS A 260 49.69 1.74 40.09
N MET A 261 50.50 2.52 39.37
CA MET A 261 51.95 2.32 39.29
C MET A 261 52.63 2.39 40.66
N LYS A 262 52.29 3.41 41.48
CA LYS A 262 52.81 3.54 42.85
C LYS A 262 52.43 2.36 43.74
N ILE A 263 51.21 1.84 43.62
CA ILE A 263 50.76 0.65 44.36
C ILE A 263 51.54 -0.60 43.93
N SER A 264 51.75 -0.77 42.62
CA SER A 264 52.50 -1.89 42.07
C SER A 264 53.96 -1.88 42.55
N LEU A 265 54.61 -0.71 42.54
CA LEU A 265 55.96 -0.52 43.06
C LEU A 265 56.05 -0.82 44.57
N ARG A 266 55.05 -0.41 45.38
CA ARG A 266 55.01 -0.77 46.80
C ARG A 266 54.81 -2.27 47.04
N LYS A 267 54.01 -2.95 46.22
CA LYS A 267 53.84 -4.42 46.30
C LYS A 267 55.13 -5.16 45.94
N GLN A 268 55.88 -4.68 44.95
CA GLN A 268 57.20 -5.25 44.62
C GLN A 268 58.22 -5.01 45.75
N ASN A 269 58.24 -3.83 46.38
CA ASN A 269 59.13 -3.58 47.52
C ASN A 269 58.77 -4.42 48.75
N LYS A 270 57.48 -4.64 49.04
CA LYS A 270 57.05 -5.55 50.12
C LYS A 270 57.45 -7.01 49.86
N ARG A 271 57.44 -7.47 48.61
CA ARG A 271 57.90 -8.83 48.26
C ARG A 271 59.42 -9.01 48.43
N LYS A 272 60.22 -7.96 48.26
CA LYS A 272 61.66 -8.01 48.53
C LYS A 272 61.98 -8.09 50.03
N ILE A 273 61.17 -7.46 50.89
CA ILE A 273 61.37 -7.48 52.35
C ILE A 273 61.03 -8.87 52.94
N PHE A 274 60.04 -9.57 52.37
CA PHE A 274 59.67 -10.94 52.80
C PHE A 274 60.65 -12.03 52.35
N HIS A 275 61.69 -11.70 51.58
CA HIS A 275 62.71 -12.65 51.14
C HIS A 275 64.04 -12.49 51.92
N CYS A 276 64.06 -11.64 52.96
CA CYS A 276 65.21 -11.37 53.83
C CYS A 276 64.89 -11.56 55.34
N LEU A 277 63.79 -12.23 55.67
CA LEU A 277 63.49 -12.79 56.99
C LEU A 277 63.40 -14.30 56.84
#